data_AF-A0A1Q7MGS0-F1
#
_entry.id   AF-A0A1Q7MGS0-F1
#
_cell.length_a   1.000
_cell.length_b   1.000
_cell.length_c   1.000
_cell.angle_alpha   90.00
_cell.angle_beta   90.00
_cell.angle_gamma   90.00
#
_symmetry.space_group_name_H-M   'P 1'
#
loop_
_entity.id
_entity.type
_entity.pdbx_description
1 polymer ?
#
loop_
_entity_poly.entity_id
_entity_poly.type
_entity_poly.pdbx_seq_one_letter_code
_entity_poly.pdbx_strand_id
1 'polypeptide(L)'
;MVIEADFYRVRLRFKRLFADPSIFEDQGNAAQRYLFSRDTGDKAVSIYQITSDISPTDNVGKASEVAGTARYVHRKRVVRSEYFENANVTLEYSDFGSGISPTDHHRLWKKQKWGRMSFDLEEYHHEHLKIEIPDTAELFEMLHARADPTTLVDVELPELPENFFRSAVGYLETRLKQLAGAEHQAIEIYVARDLLLEEKQALEKRLTRPSTQSTIYIILSRAEAPTQL
;
A
#
# COMPACT_ATOMS: atom_id res chain seq x y z
N MET A 1 4.66 -18.09 -11.67
CA MET A 1 5.75 -17.21 -12.16
C MET A 1 6.61 -16.74 -10.99
N VAL A 2 7.86 -16.32 -11.25
CA VAL A 2 8.73 -15.69 -10.23
C VAL A 2 8.80 -14.20 -10.53
N ILE A 3 8.58 -13.37 -9.51
CA ILE A 3 8.78 -11.92 -9.59
C ILE A 3 9.91 -11.49 -8.68
N GLU A 4 10.55 -10.38 -9.04
CA GLU A 4 11.52 -9.69 -8.20
C GLU A 4 10.88 -8.41 -7.64
N ALA A 5 11.14 -8.13 -6.38
CA ALA A 5 10.65 -6.94 -5.70
C ALA A 5 11.68 -6.42 -4.71
N ASP A 6 11.74 -5.11 -4.51
CA ASP A 6 12.53 -4.51 -3.43
C ASP A 6 11.61 -4.00 -2.33
N PHE A 7 11.72 -4.58 -1.14
CA PHE A 7 11.00 -4.15 0.05
C PHE A 7 11.79 -3.08 0.79
N TYR A 8 11.09 -2.07 1.26
CA TYR A 8 11.66 -0.98 2.04
C TYR A 8 10.83 -0.72 3.29
N ARG A 9 11.55 -0.51 4.39
CA ARG A 9 10.99 0.04 5.64
C ARG A 9 11.75 1.31 5.99
N VAL A 10 11.02 2.42 6.10
CA VAL A 10 11.60 3.72 6.44
C VAL A 10 10.93 4.29 7.68
N ARG A 11 11.74 4.75 8.65
CA ARG A 11 11.26 5.44 9.85
C ARG A 11 11.75 6.87 9.84
N LEU A 12 10.79 7.79 9.83
CA LEU A 12 11.00 9.23 9.70
C LEU A 12 10.64 9.90 11.02
N ARG A 13 11.59 10.58 11.65
CA ARG A 13 11.36 11.33 12.88
C ARG A 13 11.14 12.79 12.59
N PHE A 14 9.98 13.29 12.95
CA PHE A 14 9.62 14.69 12.86
C PHE A 14 9.74 15.32 14.24
N LYS A 15 10.59 16.36 14.36
CA LYS A 15 10.60 17.20 15.58
C LYS A 15 9.21 17.77 15.88
N ARG A 16 8.48 18.12 14.83
CA ARG A 16 7.12 18.66 14.90
C ARG A 16 6.30 18.16 13.69
N LEU A 17 5.40 17.20 13.92
CA LEU A 17 4.50 16.66 12.90
C LEU A 17 3.12 17.28 13.05
N PHE A 18 2.53 17.80 11.98
CA PHE A 18 1.17 18.34 11.95
C PHE A 18 0.48 17.92 10.65
N ALA A 19 -0.84 18.08 10.56
CA ALA A 19 -1.65 17.61 9.43
C ALA A 19 -1.46 18.43 8.14
N ASP A 20 -0.22 18.52 7.64
CA ASP A 20 0.07 19.01 6.30
C ASP A 20 -0.47 18.00 5.28
N PRO A 21 -1.34 18.42 4.34
CA PRO A 21 -1.89 17.53 3.33
C PRO A 21 -0.82 16.82 2.50
N SER A 22 0.40 17.38 2.36
CA SER A 22 1.46 16.67 1.64
C SER A 22 1.89 15.34 2.27
N ILE A 23 1.66 15.13 3.56
CA ILE A 23 1.93 13.86 4.25
C ILE A 23 0.68 12.99 4.35
N PHE A 24 -0.46 13.58 4.69
CA PHE A 24 -1.65 12.83 5.09
C PHE A 24 -2.77 12.76 4.03
N GLU A 25 -2.64 13.50 2.93
CA GLU A 25 -3.53 13.31 1.77
C GLU A 25 -3.14 11.98 1.11
N ASP A 26 -4.08 11.06 0.98
CA ASP A 26 -3.85 9.75 0.38
C ASP A 26 -2.71 8.95 1.05
N GLN A 27 -2.93 8.62 2.33
CA GLN A 27 -1.95 7.96 3.18
C GLN A 27 -1.46 6.64 2.61
N GLY A 28 -2.31 5.89 1.90
CA GLY A 28 -1.95 4.62 1.26
C GLY A 28 -0.99 4.75 0.08
N ASN A 29 -0.76 5.95 -0.46
CA ASN A 29 0.19 6.17 -1.57
C ASN A 29 1.32 7.14 -1.20
N ALA A 30 1.54 7.35 0.10
CA ALA A 30 2.45 8.38 0.60
C ALA A 30 3.90 8.20 0.14
N ALA A 31 4.43 6.97 0.19
CA ALA A 31 5.77 6.61 -0.28
C ALA A 31 5.91 6.87 -1.80
N GLN A 32 4.92 6.44 -2.58
CA GLN A 32 4.90 6.67 -4.02
C GLN A 32 4.89 8.17 -4.35
N ARG A 33 4.02 8.96 -3.71
CA ARG A 33 3.95 10.41 -3.88
C ARG A 33 5.26 11.10 -3.51
N TYR A 34 5.92 10.62 -2.45
CA TYR A 34 7.22 11.12 -2.01
C TYR A 34 8.30 10.87 -3.08
N LEU A 35 8.37 9.64 -3.59
CA LEU A 35 9.40 9.20 -4.53
C LEU A 35 9.20 9.78 -5.94
N PHE A 36 7.94 9.92 -6.40
CA PHE A 36 7.59 10.33 -7.77
C PHE A 36 6.97 11.71 -7.89
N SER A 37 7.33 12.65 -7.00
CA SER A 37 6.70 13.96 -6.79
C SER A 37 6.30 14.84 -8.00
N ARG A 38 6.62 14.49 -9.25
CA ARG A 38 6.24 15.25 -10.47
C ARG A 38 5.85 14.45 -11.73
N ASP A 39 5.93 13.12 -11.76
CA ASP A 39 5.54 12.35 -12.96
C ASP A 39 5.03 10.95 -12.56
N THR A 40 3.71 10.78 -12.61
CA THR A 40 2.99 9.57 -12.19
C THR A 40 2.43 8.81 -13.39
N GLY A 41 3.18 8.71 -14.50
CA GLY A 41 2.82 7.80 -15.60
C GLY A 41 2.74 6.33 -15.14
N ASP A 42 2.89 5.36 -16.03
CA ASP A 42 2.82 3.91 -15.72
C ASP A 42 3.75 3.42 -14.57
N LYS A 43 4.69 4.26 -14.08
CA LYS A 43 5.54 3.96 -12.92
C LYS A 43 4.81 4.06 -11.58
N ALA A 44 3.66 4.72 -11.56
CA ALA A 44 2.81 4.84 -10.39
C ALA A 44 2.36 3.47 -9.85
N VAL A 45 2.12 2.51 -10.74
CA VAL A 45 1.68 1.16 -10.38
C VAL A 45 2.83 0.21 -10.00
N SER A 46 4.06 0.70 -9.92
CA SER A 46 5.22 -0.13 -9.54
C SER A 46 5.52 -0.10 -8.05
N ILE A 47 5.02 0.88 -7.30
CA ILE A 47 5.20 0.95 -5.84
C ILE A 47 3.89 0.63 -5.16
N TYR A 48 3.92 -0.35 -4.28
CA TYR A 48 2.79 -0.71 -3.41
C TYR A 48 3.14 -0.42 -1.96
N GLN A 49 2.34 0.40 -1.28
CA GLN A 49 2.52 0.67 0.15
C GLN A 49 1.74 -0.35 0.98
N ILE A 50 2.45 -1.03 1.88
CA ILE A 50 1.87 -2.00 2.80
C ILE A 50 1.22 -1.27 3.99
N THR A 51 1.82 -0.17 4.44
CA THR A 51 1.24 0.68 5.48
C THR A 51 0.07 1.48 4.93
N SER A 52 -1.18 1.08 5.17
CA SER A 52 -2.36 1.79 4.65
C SER A 52 -2.76 3.03 5.45
N ASP A 53 -2.44 3.08 6.74
CA ASP A 53 -2.68 4.21 7.64
C ASP A 53 -1.38 4.67 8.31
N ILE A 54 -1.11 5.97 8.23
CA ILE A 54 0.06 6.62 8.83
C ILE A 54 -0.33 7.11 10.21
N SER A 55 -0.25 6.19 11.17
CA SER A 55 -0.43 6.48 12.59
C SER A 55 0.91 6.92 13.22
N PRO A 56 1.05 8.18 13.70
CA PRO A 56 2.30 8.64 14.28
C PRO A 56 2.60 7.99 15.63
N THR A 57 3.85 7.60 15.86
CA THR A 57 4.31 7.00 17.12
C THR A 57 5.38 7.84 17.81
N ASP A 58 5.45 7.78 19.13
CA ASP A 58 6.51 8.44 19.89
C ASP A 58 7.84 7.68 19.75
N ASN A 59 8.89 8.13 20.45
CA ASN A 59 10.22 7.50 20.39
C ASN A 59 10.27 6.11 21.03
N VAL A 60 9.24 5.68 21.77
CA VAL A 60 9.14 4.35 22.37
C VAL A 60 8.15 3.45 21.62
N GLY A 61 7.61 3.91 20.48
CA GLY A 61 6.72 3.16 19.61
C GLY A 61 5.25 3.18 20.02
N LYS A 62 4.85 4.01 20.99
CA LYS A 62 3.44 4.19 21.37
C LYS A 62 2.77 5.25 20.50
N ALA A 63 1.44 5.26 20.43
CA ALA A 63 0.72 6.32 19.73
C ALA A 63 1.13 7.70 20.26
N SER A 64 1.46 8.62 19.34
CA SER A 64 1.85 9.99 19.73
C SER A 64 0.67 10.77 20.29
N GLU A 65 0.94 11.58 21.32
CA GLU A 65 -0.04 12.51 21.89
C GLU A 65 0.10 13.92 21.31
N VAL A 66 -1.03 14.63 21.24
CA VAL A 66 -1.06 16.02 20.79
C VAL A 66 -0.31 16.89 21.79
N ALA A 67 0.75 17.55 21.33
CA ALA A 67 1.58 18.43 22.15
C ALA A 67 1.11 19.90 22.11
N GLY A 68 0.33 20.29 21.09
CA GLY A 68 -0.23 21.64 21.00
C GLY A 68 -0.71 21.97 19.59
N THR A 69 -0.71 23.27 19.22
CA THR A 69 -1.13 23.73 17.87
C THR A 69 -0.02 24.43 17.09
N ALA A 70 0.08 24.12 15.80
CA ALA A 70 0.99 24.71 14.83
C ALA A 70 0.22 25.45 13.74
N ARG A 71 0.88 26.45 13.12
CA ARG A 71 0.35 27.14 11.94
C ARG A 71 1.10 26.64 10.71
N TYR A 72 0.37 26.34 9.65
CA TYR A 72 0.94 26.04 8.34
C TYR A 72 0.15 26.74 7.24
N VAL A 73 0.74 26.90 6.06
CA VAL A 73 0.07 27.55 4.92
C VAL A 73 -0.40 26.49 3.94
N HIS A 74 -1.71 26.38 3.73
CA HIS A 74 -2.31 25.48 2.75
C HIS A 74 -3.12 26.29 1.75
N ARG A 75 -2.92 26.05 0.44
CA ARG A 75 -3.62 26.76 -0.65
C ARG A 75 -3.69 28.29 -0.42
N LYS A 76 -2.55 28.90 -0.04
CA LYS A 76 -2.38 30.33 0.29
C LYS A 76 -3.14 30.85 1.53
N ARG A 77 -3.72 29.98 2.35
CA ARG A 77 -4.37 30.32 3.63
C ARG A 77 -3.57 29.79 4.81
N VAL A 78 -3.53 30.53 5.91
CA VAL A 78 -2.94 30.06 7.17
C VAL A 78 -3.96 29.18 7.89
N VAL A 79 -3.60 27.93 8.15
CA VAL A 79 -4.39 26.93 8.87
C VAL A 79 -3.72 26.65 10.21
N ARG A 80 -4.52 26.47 11.26
CA ARG A 80 -4.06 25.95 12.56
C ARG A 80 -4.42 24.47 12.64
N SER A 81 -3.46 23.66 13.07
CA SER A 81 -3.65 22.22 13.27
C SER A 81 -2.89 21.78 14.51
N GLU A 82 -3.41 20.74 15.15
CA GLU A 82 -2.71 20.03 16.21
C GLU A 82 -1.37 19.49 15.70
N TYR A 83 -0.40 19.40 16.60
CA TYR A 83 0.90 18.84 16.28
C TYR A 83 1.39 17.88 17.35
N PHE A 84 2.20 16.93 16.92
CA PHE A 84 2.90 15.94 17.72
C PHE A 84 4.38 16.32 17.81
N GLU A 85 4.97 16.23 19.01
CA GLU A 85 6.40 16.47 19.22
C GLU A 85 7.20 15.17 19.14
N ASN A 86 8.34 15.22 18.44
CA ASN A 86 9.23 14.06 18.29
C ASN A 86 8.48 12.79 17.85
N ALA A 87 7.59 12.94 16.88
CA ALA A 87 6.76 11.87 16.36
C ALA A 87 7.46 11.16 15.19
N ASN A 88 7.25 9.86 15.11
CA ASN A 88 7.78 8.96 14.11
C ASN A 88 6.66 8.54 13.16
N VAL A 89 6.99 8.49 11.88
CA VAL A 89 6.17 7.90 10.82
C VAL A 89 6.96 6.75 10.24
N THR A 90 6.37 5.55 10.25
CA THR A 90 6.95 4.38 9.61
C THR A 90 6.18 4.08 8.34
N LEU A 91 6.88 3.86 7.24
CA LEU A 91 6.30 3.39 5.99
C LEU A 91 6.97 2.10 5.56
N GLU A 92 6.16 1.13 5.19
CA GLU A 92 6.57 -0.11 4.56
C GLU A 92 5.97 -0.15 3.16
N TYR A 93 6.81 -0.40 2.16
CA TYR A 93 6.40 -0.44 0.76
C TYR A 93 7.32 -1.33 -0.07
N SER A 94 6.80 -1.82 -1.18
CA SER A 94 7.51 -2.68 -2.12
C SER A 94 7.56 -2.02 -3.49
N ASP A 95 8.72 -2.11 -4.14
CA ASP A 95 8.94 -1.68 -5.51
C ASP A 95 9.07 -2.89 -6.43
N PHE A 96 8.18 -2.98 -7.42
CA PHE A 96 8.09 -4.05 -8.41
C PHE A 96 8.69 -3.69 -9.77
N GLY A 97 9.66 -2.77 -9.79
CA GLY A 97 10.38 -2.37 -11.01
C GLY A 97 10.04 -0.97 -11.50
N SER A 98 9.95 0.01 -10.60
CA SER A 98 9.75 1.42 -10.92
C SER A 98 10.94 2.04 -11.67
N GLY A 99 12.08 1.36 -11.65
CA GLY A 99 13.36 1.80 -12.22
C GLY A 99 14.18 2.68 -11.29
N ILE A 100 13.73 2.91 -10.05
CA ILE A 100 14.55 3.54 -9.02
C ILE A 100 15.42 2.46 -8.37
N SER A 101 16.75 2.65 -8.36
CA SER A 101 17.64 1.72 -7.67
C SER A 101 17.51 1.85 -6.14
N PRO A 102 17.84 0.81 -5.34
CA PRO A 102 17.86 0.92 -3.88
C PRO A 102 18.74 2.07 -3.37
N THR A 103 19.84 2.35 -4.05
CA THR A 103 20.72 3.49 -3.73
C THR A 103 20.01 4.83 -3.97
N ASP A 104 19.22 4.93 -5.03
CA ASP A 104 18.44 6.12 -5.33
C ASP A 104 17.26 6.30 -4.37
N HIS A 105 16.59 5.22 -3.95
CA HIS A 105 15.59 5.27 -2.87
C HIS A 105 16.20 5.92 -1.62
N HIS A 106 17.33 5.39 -1.15
CA HIS A 106 18.02 5.94 0.01
C HIS A 106 18.41 7.40 -0.18
N ARG A 107 18.94 7.77 -1.35
CA ARG A 107 19.30 9.15 -1.68
C ARG A 107 18.08 10.09 -1.66
N LEU A 108 16.92 9.63 -2.12
CA LEU A 108 15.68 10.40 -2.09
C LEU A 108 15.22 10.64 -0.65
N TRP A 109 15.16 9.60 0.19
CA TRP A 109 14.79 9.73 1.61
C TRP A 109 15.78 10.60 2.41
N LYS A 110 17.07 10.56 2.05
CA LYS A 110 18.10 11.44 2.62
C LYS A 110 17.91 12.93 2.35
N LYS A 111 16.98 13.32 1.46
CA LYS A 111 16.59 14.73 1.31
C LYS A 111 15.90 15.28 2.56
N GLN A 112 15.39 14.40 3.46
CA GLN A 112 14.95 14.75 4.81
C GLN A 112 13.86 15.84 4.86
N LYS A 113 13.09 15.94 3.78
CA LYS A 113 12.00 16.91 3.63
C LYS A 113 10.82 16.27 2.94
N TRP A 114 9.67 16.32 3.59
CA TRP A 114 8.39 15.91 3.02
C TRP A 114 7.45 17.10 2.99
N GLY A 115 7.15 17.57 1.78
CA GLY A 115 6.43 18.82 1.58
C GLY A 115 7.19 19.98 2.22
N ARG A 116 6.66 20.52 3.32
CA ARG A 116 7.29 21.61 4.08
C ARG A 116 7.93 21.16 5.40
N MET A 117 7.68 19.93 5.83
CA MET A 117 8.24 19.41 7.07
C MET A 117 9.61 18.82 6.82
N SER A 118 10.50 19.07 7.78
CA SER A 118 11.80 18.40 7.84
C SER A 118 11.68 17.20 8.78
N PHE A 119 12.37 16.12 8.44
CA PHE A 119 12.44 14.91 9.25
C PHE A 119 13.87 14.40 9.30
N ASP A 120 14.21 13.69 10.37
CA ASP A 120 15.42 12.88 10.43
C ASP A 120 15.08 11.47 9.93
N LEU A 121 15.90 10.91 9.05
CA LEU A 121 15.77 9.51 8.63
C LEU A 121 16.42 8.64 9.69
N GLU A 122 15.62 8.05 10.59
CA GLU A 122 16.12 7.21 11.68
C GLU A 122 16.43 5.78 11.22
N GLU A 123 15.60 5.24 10.34
CA GLU A 123 15.73 3.87 9.85
C GLU A 123 15.52 3.85 8.34
N TYR A 124 16.41 3.15 7.65
CA TYR A 124 16.27 2.80 6.26
C TYR A 124 16.71 1.35 6.10
N HIS A 125 15.74 0.47 5.88
CA HIS A 125 15.95 -0.94 5.62
C HIS A 125 15.52 -1.25 4.18
N HIS A 126 16.31 -2.08 3.51
CA HIS A 126 16.07 -2.57 2.16
C HIS A 126 16.31 -4.08 2.14
N GLU A 127 15.41 -4.80 1.51
CA GLU A 127 15.52 -6.23 1.26
C GLU A 127 15.06 -6.55 -0.17
N HIS A 128 15.89 -7.28 -0.91
CA HIS A 128 15.53 -7.74 -2.25
C HIS A 128 14.85 -9.11 -2.18
N LEU A 129 13.70 -9.22 -2.81
CA LEU A 129 12.78 -10.35 -2.72
C LEU A 129 12.66 -11.07 -4.06
N LYS A 130 12.64 -12.41 -4.01
CA LYS A 130 12.21 -13.28 -5.12
C LYS A 130 11.00 -14.06 -4.68
N ILE A 131 9.86 -13.82 -5.30
CA ILE A 131 8.57 -14.32 -4.84
C ILE A 131 7.94 -15.16 -5.94
N GLU A 132 7.60 -16.40 -5.60
CA GLU A 132 6.77 -17.25 -6.46
C GLU A 132 5.30 -16.87 -6.30
N ILE A 133 4.67 -16.47 -7.39
CA ILE A 133 3.26 -16.08 -7.42
C ILE A 133 2.54 -16.68 -8.64
N PRO A 134 1.20 -16.79 -8.60
CA PRO A 134 0.40 -17.14 -9.78
C PRO A 134 0.64 -16.19 -10.95
N ASP A 135 0.49 -16.69 -12.17
CA ASP A 135 0.50 -15.82 -13.35
C ASP A 135 -0.73 -14.90 -13.33
N THR A 136 -0.51 -13.59 -13.37
CA THR A 136 -1.59 -12.60 -13.22
C THR A 136 -2.51 -12.54 -14.42
N ALA A 137 -2.00 -12.79 -15.63
CA ALA A 137 -2.82 -12.78 -16.84
C ALA A 137 -3.70 -14.03 -16.90
N GLU A 138 -3.13 -15.20 -16.63
CA GLU A 138 -3.89 -16.45 -16.53
C GLU A 138 -4.96 -16.37 -15.43
N LEU A 139 -4.61 -15.85 -14.26
CA LEU A 139 -5.54 -15.66 -13.16
C LEU A 139 -6.69 -14.70 -13.52
N PHE A 140 -6.40 -13.61 -14.24
CA PHE A 140 -7.43 -12.70 -14.72
C PHE A 140 -8.36 -13.35 -15.75
N GLU A 141 -7.83 -14.10 -16.71
CA GLU A 141 -8.63 -14.87 -17.68
C GLU A 141 -9.54 -15.90 -16.98
N MET A 142 -9.03 -16.58 -15.95
CA MET A 142 -9.83 -17.51 -15.14
C MET A 142 -10.97 -16.81 -14.39
N LEU A 143 -10.74 -15.60 -13.88
CA LEU A 143 -11.77 -14.76 -13.26
C LEU A 143 -12.84 -14.36 -14.29
N HIS A 144 -12.40 -13.95 -15.49
CA HIS A 144 -13.28 -13.51 -16.56
C HIS A 144 -14.13 -14.64 -17.17
N ALA A 145 -13.56 -15.84 -17.31
CA ALA A 145 -14.24 -17.02 -17.88
C ALA A 145 -15.41 -17.53 -17.00
N ARG A 146 -15.38 -17.25 -15.69
CA ARG A 146 -16.48 -17.55 -14.76
C ARG A 146 -17.49 -16.40 -14.87
N ALA A 147 -18.46 -16.56 -15.77
CA ALA A 147 -19.35 -15.56 -16.37
C ALA A 147 -20.30 -14.76 -15.45
N ASP A 148 -20.05 -14.62 -14.14
CA ASP A 148 -20.93 -13.89 -13.21
C ASP A 148 -20.22 -12.67 -12.60
N PRO A 149 -20.85 -11.46 -12.50
CA PRO A 149 -20.22 -10.22 -12.02
C PRO A 149 -19.84 -10.20 -10.53
N THR A 150 -19.81 -11.35 -9.86
CA THR A 150 -19.39 -11.51 -8.47
C THR A 150 -18.56 -12.78 -8.29
N THR A 151 -17.86 -13.22 -9.35
CA THR A 151 -17.01 -14.42 -9.30
C THR A 151 -15.96 -14.27 -8.20
N LEU A 152 -16.05 -15.18 -7.23
CA LEU A 152 -15.05 -15.36 -6.18
C LEU A 152 -14.07 -16.46 -6.62
N VAL A 153 -12.78 -16.15 -6.59
CA VAL A 153 -11.70 -17.15 -6.73
C VAL A 153 -10.85 -17.11 -5.48
N ASP A 154 -10.61 -18.29 -4.92
CA ASP A 154 -9.59 -18.51 -3.90
C ASP A 154 -8.26 -18.88 -4.56
N VAL A 155 -7.19 -18.25 -4.09
CA VAL A 155 -5.83 -18.54 -4.54
C VAL A 155 -4.97 -18.77 -3.31
N GLU A 156 -4.32 -19.92 -3.26
CA GLU A 156 -3.35 -20.24 -2.22
C GLU A 156 -1.98 -19.71 -2.63
N LEU A 157 -1.43 -18.77 -1.86
CA LEU A 157 -0.05 -18.34 -2.03
C LEU A 157 0.91 -19.30 -1.30
N PRO A 158 2.17 -19.42 -1.75
CA PRO A 158 3.18 -20.14 -0.98
C PRO A 158 3.29 -19.59 0.45
N GLU A 159 3.69 -20.45 1.39
CA GLU A 159 4.02 -19.99 2.74
C GLU A 159 5.23 -19.05 2.67
N LEU A 160 4.98 -17.78 2.94
CA LEU A 160 5.96 -16.70 2.86
C LEU A 160 6.04 -15.98 4.22
N PRO A 161 7.21 -15.42 4.58
CA PRO A 161 7.30 -14.45 5.67
C PRO A 161 6.29 -13.31 5.50
N GLU A 162 5.80 -12.72 6.60
CA GLU A 162 4.71 -11.72 6.58
C GLU A 162 4.94 -10.61 5.54
N ASN A 163 6.11 -9.98 5.53
CA ASN A 163 6.42 -8.87 4.62
C ASN A 163 6.46 -9.31 3.14
N PHE A 164 6.85 -10.56 2.90
CA PHE A 164 6.95 -11.13 1.56
C PHE A 164 5.55 -11.47 1.06
N PHE A 165 4.72 -12.02 1.94
CA PHE A 165 3.31 -12.25 1.65
C PHE A 165 2.61 -10.93 1.30
N ARG A 166 2.78 -9.87 2.12
CA ARG A 166 2.20 -8.55 1.86
C ARG A 166 2.63 -7.98 0.50
N SER A 167 3.91 -8.14 0.17
CA SER A 167 4.45 -7.76 -1.14
C SER A 167 3.82 -8.56 -2.27
N ALA A 168 3.66 -9.87 -2.11
CA ALA A 168 3.02 -10.74 -3.10
C ALA A 168 1.57 -10.31 -3.37
N VAL A 169 0.79 -10.08 -2.30
CA VAL A 169 -0.59 -9.60 -2.40
C VAL A 169 -0.65 -8.24 -3.11
N GLY A 170 0.21 -7.30 -2.72
CA GLY A 170 0.25 -5.97 -3.35
C GLY A 170 0.58 -6.00 -4.83
N TYR A 171 1.47 -6.91 -5.25
CA TYR A 171 1.76 -7.13 -6.66
C TYR A 171 0.54 -7.64 -7.41
N LEU A 172 -0.11 -8.68 -6.90
CA LEU A 172 -1.30 -9.28 -7.50
C LEU A 172 -2.43 -8.26 -7.61
N GLU A 173 -2.69 -7.52 -6.53
CA GLU A 173 -3.69 -6.45 -6.49
C GLU A 173 -3.44 -5.42 -7.58
N THR A 174 -2.21 -4.91 -7.65
CA THR A 174 -1.87 -3.84 -8.59
C THR A 174 -2.00 -4.30 -10.04
N ARG A 175 -1.53 -5.51 -10.37
CA ARG A 175 -1.61 -6.07 -11.72
C ARG A 175 -3.03 -6.44 -12.12
N LEU A 176 -3.79 -7.08 -11.24
CA LEU A 176 -5.18 -7.47 -11.53
C LEU A 176 -6.07 -6.23 -11.69
N LYS A 177 -5.90 -5.20 -10.86
CA LYS A 177 -6.61 -3.92 -11.03
C LYS A 177 -6.26 -3.24 -12.35
N GLN A 178 -5.00 -3.30 -12.79
CA GLN A 178 -4.59 -2.76 -14.08
C GLN A 178 -5.28 -3.47 -15.25
N LEU A 179 -5.33 -4.81 -15.23
CA LEU A 179 -6.01 -5.62 -16.24
C LEU A 179 -7.52 -5.36 -16.23
N ALA A 180 -8.16 -5.41 -15.06
CA ALA A 180 -9.59 -5.16 -14.91
C ALA A 180 -9.99 -3.74 -15.34
N GLY A 181 -9.17 -2.73 -15.02
CA GLY A 181 -9.39 -1.35 -15.41
C GLY A 181 -9.40 -1.15 -16.93
N ALA A 182 -8.59 -1.90 -17.68
CA ALA A 182 -8.61 -1.89 -19.14
C ALA A 182 -9.96 -2.39 -19.71
N GLU A 183 -10.68 -3.21 -18.94
CA GLU A 183 -11.97 -3.79 -19.32
C GLU A 183 -13.18 -3.16 -18.60
N HIS A 184 -13.00 -2.03 -17.90
CA HIS A 184 -14.05 -1.38 -17.09
C HIS A 184 -14.64 -2.29 -16.01
N GLN A 185 -13.80 -3.14 -15.43
CA GLN A 185 -14.11 -4.02 -14.31
C GLN A 185 -13.35 -3.55 -13.06
N ALA A 186 -13.80 -4.04 -11.90
CA ALA A 186 -13.16 -3.79 -10.62
C ALA A 186 -12.71 -5.11 -9.99
N ILE A 187 -11.54 -5.07 -9.34
CA ILE A 187 -10.98 -6.17 -8.58
C ILE A 187 -10.92 -5.78 -7.11
N GLU A 188 -11.47 -6.65 -6.27
CA GLU A 188 -11.30 -6.64 -4.82
C GLU A 188 -10.49 -7.86 -4.40
N ILE A 189 -9.51 -7.65 -3.51
CA ILE A 189 -8.71 -8.73 -2.94
C ILE A 189 -8.83 -8.69 -1.43
N TYR A 190 -9.13 -9.85 -0.84
CA TYR A 190 -9.19 -10.05 0.61
C TYR A 190 -8.20 -11.12 1.03
N VAL A 191 -7.48 -10.88 2.12
CA VAL A 191 -6.50 -11.81 2.67
C VAL A 191 -7.14 -12.59 3.80
N ALA A 192 -7.13 -13.92 3.74
CA ALA A 192 -7.86 -14.76 4.69
C ALA A 192 -7.47 -14.55 6.16
N ARG A 193 -6.21 -14.22 6.44
CA ARG A 193 -5.72 -13.96 7.81
C ARG A 193 -6.09 -12.58 8.37
N ASP A 194 -6.53 -11.64 7.53
CA ASP A 194 -6.91 -10.29 7.97
C ASP A 194 -8.42 -10.14 8.19
N LEU A 195 -9.19 -11.10 7.68
CA LEU A 195 -10.64 -11.10 7.77
C LEU A 195 -11.09 -11.48 9.17
N LEU A 196 -12.19 -10.85 9.59
CA LEU A 196 -12.94 -11.30 10.75
C LEU A 196 -13.50 -12.71 10.49
N LEU A 197 -13.74 -13.46 11.56
CA LEU A 197 -14.21 -14.85 11.45
C LEU A 197 -15.50 -14.95 10.63
N GLU A 198 -16.43 -14.01 10.82
CA GLU A 198 -17.71 -13.96 10.13
C GLU A 198 -17.55 -13.67 8.64
N GLU A 199 -16.65 -12.74 8.28
CA GLU A 199 -16.35 -12.38 6.89
C GLU A 199 -15.69 -13.55 6.15
N LYS A 200 -14.71 -14.18 6.82
CA LYS A 200 -14.05 -15.39 6.32
C LYS A 200 -15.06 -16.50 6.06
N GLN A 201 -15.93 -16.79 7.02
CA GLN A 201 -16.97 -17.81 6.87
C GLN A 201 -17.97 -17.47 5.74
N ALA A 202 -18.30 -16.19 5.55
CA ALA A 202 -19.18 -15.77 4.47
C ALA A 202 -18.56 -16.01 3.08
N LEU A 203 -17.27 -15.75 2.92
CA LEU A 203 -16.54 -16.04 1.68
C LEU A 203 -16.37 -17.55 1.48
N GLU A 204 -15.98 -18.30 2.51
CA GLU A 204 -15.79 -19.76 2.44
C GLU A 204 -17.05 -20.54 2.09
N LYS A 205 -18.25 -20.04 2.45
CA LYS A 205 -19.53 -20.66 2.03
C LYS A 205 -19.69 -20.75 0.51
N ARG A 206 -19.00 -19.90 -0.25
CA ARG A 206 -19.03 -19.87 -1.70
C ARG A 206 -17.91 -20.71 -2.32
N LEU A 207 -17.03 -21.28 -1.51
CA LEU A 207 -15.86 -22.05 -1.93
C LEU A 207 -16.07 -23.54 -1.80
N THR A 208 -15.27 -24.29 -2.55
CA THR A 208 -15.32 -25.76 -2.57
C THR A 208 -14.29 -26.40 -1.63
N ARG A 209 -13.40 -25.60 -1.02
CA ARG A 209 -12.30 -26.03 -0.16
C ARG A 209 -12.14 -25.07 1.03
N PRO A 210 -11.70 -25.56 2.20
CA PRO A 210 -11.37 -24.71 3.34
C PRO A 210 -10.12 -23.88 3.03
N SER A 211 -10.10 -22.62 3.47
CA SER A 211 -8.95 -21.74 3.28
C SER A 211 -7.90 -21.89 4.38
N THR A 212 -6.66 -21.55 4.06
CA THR A 212 -5.56 -21.45 5.00
C THR A 212 -5.31 -19.98 5.39
N GLN A 213 -4.21 -19.70 6.10
CA GLN A 213 -3.76 -18.34 6.38
C GLN A 213 -3.10 -17.66 5.16
N SER A 214 -2.65 -18.43 4.17
CA SER A 214 -2.00 -17.94 2.95
C SER A 214 -2.98 -17.77 1.79
N THR A 215 -4.26 -18.09 1.99
CA THR A 215 -5.30 -17.91 0.99
C THR A 215 -5.62 -16.43 0.80
N ILE A 216 -5.70 -16.01 -0.46
CA ILE A 216 -6.31 -14.76 -0.87
C ILE A 216 -7.61 -15.05 -1.64
N TYR A 217 -8.57 -14.16 -1.46
CA TYR A 217 -9.86 -14.17 -2.13
C TYR A 217 -9.89 -13.02 -3.12
N ILE A 218 -10.24 -13.31 -4.37
CA ILE A 218 -10.29 -12.32 -5.43
C ILE A 218 -11.71 -12.28 -5.97
N ILE A 219 -12.30 -11.09 -5.99
CA ILE A 219 -13.62 -10.84 -6.53
C ILE A 219 -13.48 -9.93 -7.74
N LEU A 220 -14.00 -10.38 -8.88
CA LEU A 220 -14.16 -9.57 -10.08
C LEU A 220 -15.60 -9.08 -10.16
N SER A 221 -15.77 -7.77 -10.29
CA SER A 221 -17.07 -7.11 -10.43
C SER A 221 -17.08 -6.12 -11.60
N ARG A 222 -18.27 -5.70 -12.05
CA ARG A 222 -18.38 -4.58 -12.98
C ARG A 222 -18.01 -3.30 -12.24
N ALA A 223 -17.20 -2.43 -12.85
CA ALA A 223 -16.89 -1.15 -12.24
C ALA A 223 -18.18 -0.37 -12.01
N GLU A 224 -18.38 0.19 -10.81
CA GLU A 224 -19.46 1.15 -10.59
C GLU A 224 -19.25 2.34 -11.53
N ALA A 225 -20.31 2.74 -12.23
CA ALA A 225 -20.26 3.95 -13.05
C ALA A 225 -19.84 5.13 -12.16
N PRO A 226 -18.89 5.98 -12.59
CA PRO A 226 -18.45 7.10 -11.78
C PRO A 226 -19.68 7.93 -11.42
N THR A 227 -19.96 8.04 -10.12
CA THR A 227 -21.02 8.91 -9.62
C THR A 227 -20.65 10.33 -10.02
N GLN A 228 -21.30 10.85 -11.05
CA GLN A 228 -21.15 12.24 -11.46
C GLN A 228 -21.65 13.11 -10.29
N LEU A 229 -20.71 13.75 -9.59
CA LEU A 229 -20.96 14.86 -8.67
C LEU A 229 -20.89 16.19 -9.43
#